data_AF-A0A1F6T8J3-F1
#
_entry.id   AF-A0A1F6T8J3-F1
#
_cell.length_a   1.000
_cell.length_b   1.000
_cell.length_c   1.000
_cell.angle_alpha   90.00
_cell.angle_beta   90.00
_cell.angle_gamma   90.00
#
_symmetry.space_group_name_H-M   'P 1'
#
loop_
_entity.id
_entity.type
_entity.pdbx_description
1 polymer ?
#
loop_
_entity_poly.entity_id
_entity_poly.type
_entity_poly.pdbx_seq_one_letter_code
_entity_poly.pdbx_strand_id
1 'polypeptide(L)'
;MTNSEFIDLIRAKNLYPIRIEGEAEKEEFSGDIFIGTLEDYFLAVKALNATTIFIISSSLSDDDFIYASESEFEDPDELSCEYDEDVEDEADVDELDDEVDLTVALPSLSEFKKFLAKEYAFILIAKGGSSELSYYHEENWWRSFEAQREEAIEKVDEDREAVLNKMRKKMKEDEKERTKLVRALIHDSEFVHIPTQRGMRAYAIEKHPELEEMDDAVLTEEIQLLSDKIKTKGLNRRR
;
A
#
# COMPACT_ATOMS: atom_id res chain seq x y z
N MET A 1 -19.93 26.32 -0.54
CA MET A 1 -20.86 26.75 0.51
C MET A 1 -20.16 26.55 1.85
N THR A 2 -20.19 27.54 2.73
CA THR A 2 -19.54 27.48 4.05
C THR A 2 -20.53 27.03 5.13
N ASN A 3 -20.05 26.55 6.28
CA ASN A 3 -20.91 26.26 7.43
C ASN A 3 -21.78 27.46 7.86
N SER A 4 -21.26 28.69 7.74
CA SER A 4 -22.07 29.90 8.01
C SER A 4 -23.25 30.04 7.06
N GLU A 5 -23.05 29.77 5.78
CA GLU A 5 -24.11 29.81 4.78
C GLU A 5 -25.16 28.72 5.03
N PHE A 6 -24.74 27.51 5.41
CA PHE A 6 -25.66 26.45 5.83
C PHE A 6 -26.51 26.84 7.04
N ILE A 7 -25.88 27.40 8.08
CA ILE A 7 -26.59 27.85 9.28
C ILE A 7 -27.63 28.91 8.94
N ASP A 8 -27.27 29.88 8.11
CA ASP A 8 -28.16 30.97 7.73
C ASP A 8 -29.32 30.47 6.87
N LEU A 9 -29.07 29.53 5.95
CA LEU A 9 -30.11 28.85 5.16
C LEU A 9 -31.07 28.05 6.05
N ILE A 10 -30.54 27.26 6.99
CA ILE A 10 -31.35 26.45 7.92
C ILE A 10 -32.24 27.36 8.77
N ARG A 11 -31.68 28.45 9.33
CA ARG A 11 -32.43 29.44 10.11
C ARG A 11 -33.51 30.13 9.28
N ALA A 12 -33.22 30.48 8.03
CA ALA A 12 -34.19 31.09 7.11
C ALA A 12 -35.37 30.14 6.80
N LYS A 13 -35.22 28.83 7.00
CA LYS A 13 -36.30 27.85 6.88
C LYS A 13 -37.09 27.63 8.18
N ASN A 14 -36.81 28.38 9.25
CA ASN A 14 -37.36 28.21 10.62
C ASN A 14 -36.95 26.88 11.28
N LEU A 15 -35.73 26.42 11.00
CA LEU A 15 -35.13 25.24 11.63
C LEU A 15 -33.96 25.69 12.52
N TYR A 16 -33.68 24.93 13.57
CA TYR A 16 -32.58 25.19 14.49
C TYR A 16 -31.34 24.39 14.10
N PRO A 17 -30.25 25.03 13.63
CA PRO A 17 -29.00 24.34 13.37
C PRO A 17 -28.25 24.07 14.68
N ILE A 18 -27.81 22.83 14.88
CA ILE A 18 -26.93 22.40 15.96
C ILE A 18 -25.67 21.83 15.33
N ARG A 19 -24.51 22.40 15.68
CA ARG A 19 -23.22 21.81 15.28
C ARG A 19 -22.86 20.69 16.22
N ILE A 20 -22.37 19.60 15.66
CA ILE A 20 -21.81 18.47 16.38
C ILE A 20 -20.43 18.16 15.81
N GLU A 21 -19.54 17.67 16.67
CA GLU A 21 -18.22 17.19 16.27
C GLU A 21 -18.38 15.78 15.67
N GLY A 22 -17.68 15.53 14.58
CA GLY A 22 -17.72 14.29 13.83
C GLY A 22 -17.05 14.46 12.47
N GLU A 23 -16.80 13.36 11.78
CA GLU A 23 -16.30 13.37 10.41
C GLU A 23 -17.42 12.93 9.49
N ALA A 24 -17.79 13.81 8.55
CA ALA A 24 -18.91 13.56 7.64
C ALA A 24 -18.72 12.23 6.86
N GLU A 25 -17.50 11.92 6.45
CA GLU A 25 -17.24 10.75 5.61
C GLU A 25 -17.09 9.44 6.37
N LYS A 26 -16.86 9.47 7.70
CA LYS A 26 -16.54 8.27 8.50
C LYS A 26 -17.67 7.77 9.38
N GLU A 27 -18.76 8.52 9.53
CA GLU A 27 -19.87 8.10 10.38
C GLU A 27 -20.86 7.19 9.62
N GLU A 28 -21.07 5.97 10.13
CA GLU A 28 -22.19 5.14 9.71
C GLU A 28 -23.49 5.69 10.33
N PHE A 29 -24.27 6.40 9.53
CA PHE A 29 -25.50 7.02 10.01
C PHE A 29 -26.66 6.03 10.06
N SER A 30 -27.31 5.95 11.23
CA SER A 30 -28.55 5.21 11.42
C SER A 30 -29.75 6.03 10.92
N GLY A 31 -30.11 5.90 9.64
CA GLY A 31 -31.27 6.60 9.11
C GLY A 31 -31.44 6.47 7.60
N ASP A 32 -32.53 7.04 7.08
CA ASP A 32 -32.74 7.12 5.63
C ASP A 32 -31.94 8.30 5.06
N ILE A 33 -31.27 8.07 3.93
CA ILE A 33 -30.56 9.12 3.20
C ILE A 33 -31.50 9.77 2.19
N PHE A 34 -31.66 11.09 2.30
CA PHE A 34 -32.45 11.87 1.36
C PHE A 34 -31.73 12.04 0.02
N ILE A 35 -32.42 11.74 -1.07
CA ILE A 35 -31.94 11.96 -2.44
C ILE A 35 -32.71 13.12 -3.06
N GLY A 36 -32.01 14.20 -3.38
CA GLY A 36 -32.61 15.38 -4.01
C GLY A 36 -31.77 16.64 -3.80
N THR A 37 -32.40 17.81 -3.95
CA THR A 37 -31.75 19.09 -3.68
C THR A 37 -31.81 19.45 -2.19
N LEU A 38 -30.97 20.38 -1.76
CA LEU A 38 -31.00 20.91 -0.39
C LEU A 38 -32.36 21.57 -0.07
N GLU A 39 -32.97 22.24 -1.05
CA GLU A 39 -34.30 22.81 -0.92
C GLU A 39 -35.37 21.74 -0.69
N ASP A 40 -35.32 20.65 -1.45
CA ASP A 40 -36.25 19.52 -1.28
C ASP A 40 -36.04 18.83 0.07
N TYR A 41 -34.79 18.72 0.53
CA TYR A 41 -34.47 18.22 1.86
C TYR A 41 -35.16 19.06 2.94
N PHE A 42 -35.07 20.39 2.89
CA PHE A 42 -35.76 21.24 3.88
C PHE A 42 -37.29 21.10 3.85
N LEU A 43 -37.88 20.77 2.70
CA LEU A 43 -39.30 20.45 2.62
C LEU A 43 -39.61 19.10 3.30
N ALA A 44 -38.79 18.09 3.08
CA ALA A 44 -38.91 16.78 3.72
C ALA A 44 -38.75 16.87 5.25
N VAL A 45 -37.76 17.62 5.73
CA VAL A 45 -37.53 17.88 7.17
C VAL A 45 -38.78 18.48 7.83
N LYS A 46 -39.44 19.44 7.16
CA LYS A 46 -40.69 20.02 7.66
C LYS A 46 -41.83 19.01 7.67
N ALA A 47 -41.94 18.16 6.64
CA ALA A 47 -42.94 17.10 6.60
C ALA A 47 -42.76 16.06 7.72
N LEU A 48 -41.51 15.84 8.16
CA LEU A 48 -41.17 15.02 9.32
C LEU A 48 -41.46 15.69 10.67
N ASN A 49 -41.96 16.93 10.68
CA ASN A 49 -42.12 17.77 11.87
C ASN A 49 -40.82 17.93 12.68
N ALA A 50 -39.67 17.81 12.03
CA ALA A 50 -38.39 18.09 12.65
C ALA A 50 -38.20 19.60 12.75
N THR A 51 -37.73 20.06 13.92
CA THR A 51 -37.47 21.48 14.21
C THR A 51 -35.98 21.80 14.26
N THR A 52 -35.15 20.76 14.32
CA THR A 52 -33.71 20.84 14.56
C THR A 52 -32.99 20.06 13.46
N ILE A 53 -31.87 20.61 12.99
CA ILE A 53 -30.93 19.97 12.08
C ILE A 53 -29.57 19.93 12.76
N PHE A 54 -29.01 18.74 12.93
CA PHE A 54 -27.61 18.56 13.31
C PHE A 54 -26.72 18.69 12.09
N ILE A 55 -25.59 19.36 12.24
CA ILE A 55 -24.62 19.62 11.18
C ILE A 55 -23.29 19.04 11.61
N ILE A 56 -22.79 18.08 10.83
CA ILE A 56 -21.42 17.57 10.87
C ILE A 56 -20.71 18.11 9.63
N SER A 57 -19.44 18.48 9.76
CA SER A 57 -18.65 18.95 8.63
C SER A 57 -17.24 18.39 8.69
N SER A 58 -16.73 17.94 7.55
CA SER A 58 -15.31 17.62 7.38
C SER A 58 -14.57 18.79 6.74
N SER A 59 -13.31 18.95 7.11
CA SER A 59 -12.42 19.99 6.58
C SER A 59 -11.13 19.38 6.07
N LEU A 60 -10.61 19.94 4.98
CA LEU A 60 -9.37 19.46 4.37
C LEU A 60 -8.21 19.74 5.31
N SER A 61 -7.43 18.69 5.57
CA SER A 61 -6.24 18.66 6.41
C SER A 61 -4.98 18.44 5.56
N ASP A 62 -3.81 18.59 6.19
CA ASP A 62 -2.55 18.25 5.52
C ASP A 62 -2.42 16.72 5.33
N ASP A 63 -2.97 15.93 6.25
CA ASP A 63 -2.95 14.46 6.21
C ASP A 63 -3.67 13.90 4.98
N ASP A 64 -4.65 14.64 4.43
CA ASP A 64 -5.35 14.26 3.21
C ASP A 64 -4.44 14.22 1.96
N PHE A 65 -3.27 14.88 2.02
CA PHE A 65 -2.25 14.85 0.97
C PHE A 65 -1.21 13.74 1.16
N ILE A 66 -1.30 13.00 2.26
CA ILE A 66 -0.35 11.94 2.61
C ILE A 66 -1.00 10.60 2.34
N TYR A 67 -0.23 9.71 1.72
CA TYR A 67 -0.59 8.31 1.55
C TYR A 67 0.38 7.46 2.35
N ALA A 68 -0.11 6.92 3.46
CA ALA A 68 0.49 5.77 4.11
C ALA A 68 -0.12 4.54 3.44
N SER A 69 0.67 3.75 2.71
CA SER A 69 0.22 2.40 2.43
C SER A 69 0.32 1.66 3.75
N GLU A 70 -0.80 1.21 4.30
CA GLU A 70 -0.76 0.14 5.28
C GLU A 70 0.07 -0.96 4.65
N SER A 71 1.28 -1.19 5.17
CA SER A 71 2.11 -2.26 4.68
C SER A 71 1.26 -3.52 4.78
N GLU A 72 1.06 -4.26 3.67
CA GLU A 72 0.41 -5.57 3.67
C GLU A 72 1.22 -6.64 4.47
N PHE A 73 2.02 -6.20 5.45
CA PHE A 73 2.82 -7.00 6.35
C PHE A 73 2.37 -6.87 7.82
N GLU A 74 1.19 -6.30 8.10
CA GLU A 74 0.50 -6.49 9.39
C GLU A 74 -0.58 -7.59 9.29
N ASP A 75 -0.14 -8.83 9.06
CA ASP A 75 -0.73 -9.94 9.81
C ASP A 75 0.41 -10.76 10.45
N PRO A 76 0.75 -10.51 11.73
CA PRO A 76 1.78 -11.27 12.43
C PRO A 76 1.43 -12.77 12.57
N ASP A 77 0.20 -13.18 12.25
CA ASP A 77 -0.27 -14.56 12.37
C ASP A 77 -0.43 -15.30 11.02
N GLU A 78 -0.20 -14.66 9.86
CA GLU A 78 -0.38 -15.28 8.53
C GLU A 78 0.93 -15.62 7.79
N LEU A 79 2.06 -15.62 8.50
CA LEU A 79 3.30 -16.30 8.09
C LEU A 79 3.39 -17.72 8.68
N SER A 80 2.29 -18.50 8.63
CA SER A 80 2.39 -19.96 8.74
C SER A 80 2.86 -20.56 7.41
N CYS A 81 3.97 -20.06 6.86
CA CYS A 81 4.76 -20.85 5.94
C CYS A 81 5.62 -21.76 6.83
N GLU A 82 5.34 -23.05 6.81
CA GLU A 82 6.29 -24.08 7.25
C GLU A 82 7.61 -23.88 6.49
N TYR A 83 8.52 -23.09 7.04
CA TYR A 83 9.93 -23.09 6.68
C TYR A 83 10.72 -23.22 7.98
N ASP A 84 11.57 -24.24 7.97
CA ASP A 84 12.44 -24.66 9.06
C ASP A 84 13.18 -23.49 9.71
N GLU A 85 13.29 -23.60 11.03
CA GLU A 85 14.15 -22.81 11.92
C GLU A 85 15.59 -22.72 11.37
N ASP A 86 16.24 -21.58 11.62
CA ASP A 86 17.68 -21.30 11.49
C ASP A 86 18.17 -20.55 10.23
N VAL A 87 17.71 -19.31 10.01
CA VAL A 87 18.58 -18.25 9.43
C VAL A 87 18.26 -16.89 10.07
N GLU A 88 19.03 -16.52 11.09
CA GLU A 88 19.23 -15.12 11.50
C GLU A 88 20.10 -14.45 10.44
N ASP A 89 19.47 -13.89 9.40
CA ASP A 89 20.06 -12.83 8.60
C ASP A 89 19.02 -11.72 8.51
N GLU A 90 19.05 -10.83 9.51
CA GLU A 90 18.43 -9.51 9.50
C GLU A 90 19.03 -8.71 8.32
N ALA A 91 18.54 -8.96 7.11
CA ALA A 91 18.56 -7.94 6.09
C ALA A 91 17.51 -6.92 6.52
N ASP A 92 17.99 -5.77 6.99
CA ASP A 92 17.22 -4.53 7.17
C ASP A 92 16.45 -4.23 5.87
N VAL A 93 15.30 -4.87 5.68
CA VAL A 93 14.20 -4.30 4.92
C VAL A 93 13.56 -3.34 5.90
N ASP A 94 14.30 -2.26 6.21
CA ASP A 94 13.77 -1.08 6.86
C ASP A 94 12.50 -0.71 6.09
N GLU A 95 11.38 -1.05 6.72
CA GLU A 95 10.18 -0.23 6.82
C GLU A 95 10.01 0.71 5.61
N LEU A 96 9.36 0.21 4.55
CA LEU A 96 8.62 1.07 3.62
C LEU A 96 7.37 1.64 4.32
N ASP A 97 7.51 2.08 5.58
CA ASP A 97 6.56 2.90 6.30
C ASP A 97 6.76 4.36 5.84
N ASP A 98 6.72 4.51 4.52
CA ASP A 98 6.96 5.78 3.85
C ASP A 98 5.58 6.38 3.59
N GLU A 99 5.15 7.22 4.52
CA GLU A 99 4.18 8.27 4.24
C GLU A 99 4.63 9.04 2.98
N VAL A 100 3.89 8.88 1.88
CA VAL A 100 4.21 9.54 0.61
C VAL A 100 3.37 10.82 0.48
N ASP A 101 4.04 11.96 0.31
CA ASP A 101 3.38 13.19 -0.11
C ASP A 101 2.89 13.03 -1.56
N LEU A 102 1.57 12.93 -1.72
CA LEU A 102 0.91 12.73 -3.01
C LEU A 102 1.15 13.90 -3.97
N THR A 103 1.52 15.09 -3.47
CA THR A 103 1.89 16.22 -4.34
C THR A 103 3.20 16.00 -5.09
N VAL A 104 4.04 15.05 -4.66
CA VAL A 104 5.24 14.64 -5.40
C VAL A 104 4.85 13.78 -6.61
N ALA A 105 3.94 12.83 -6.42
CA ALA A 105 3.43 11.97 -7.49
C ALA A 105 2.55 12.75 -8.48
N LEU A 106 1.72 13.65 -7.96
CA LEU A 106 0.83 14.50 -8.76
C LEU A 106 0.89 15.97 -8.31
N PRO A 107 1.77 16.80 -8.91
CA PRO A 107 1.97 18.19 -8.52
C PRO A 107 0.73 19.10 -8.59
N SER A 108 -0.27 18.76 -9.41
CA SER A 108 -1.53 19.51 -9.49
C SER A 108 -2.33 19.50 -8.18
N LEU A 109 -2.11 18.49 -7.31
CA LEU A 109 -2.72 18.46 -5.98
C LEU A 109 -2.34 19.68 -5.13
N SER A 110 -1.15 20.27 -5.36
CA SER A 110 -0.72 21.47 -4.64
C SER A 110 -1.68 22.67 -4.81
N GLU A 111 -2.46 22.72 -5.90
CA GLU A 111 -3.45 23.77 -6.11
C GLU A 111 -4.60 23.74 -5.08
N PHE A 112 -4.83 22.59 -4.44
CA PHE A 112 -5.87 22.42 -3.42
C PHE A 112 -5.41 22.82 -2.02
N LYS A 113 -4.10 23.06 -1.80
CA LYS A 113 -3.59 23.58 -0.51
C LYS A 113 -4.21 24.94 -0.13
N LYS A 114 -4.74 25.71 -1.11
CA LYS A 114 -5.52 26.93 -0.86
C LYS A 114 -6.87 26.69 -0.16
N PHE A 115 -7.30 25.43 -0.06
CA PHE A 115 -8.50 25.00 0.64
C PHE A 115 -8.21 24.31 1.99
N LEU A 116 -6.95 24.31 2.46
CA LEU A 116 -6.62 23.80 3.80
C LEU A 116 -7.47 24.48 4.88
N ALA A 117 -7.90 23.67 5.85
CA ALA A 117 -8.82 24.02 6.92
C ALA A 117 -10.20 24.55 6.43
N LYS A 118 -10.53 24.41 5.14
CA LYS A 118 -11.87 24.71 4.64
C LYS A 118 -12.73 23.47 4.66
N GLU A 119 -13.97 23.68 5.05
CA GLU A 119 -15.01 22.65 5.05
C GLU A 119 -15.36 22.27 3.61
N TYR A 120 -15.51 20.97 3.37
CA TYR A 120 -15.71 20.43 2.03
C TYR A 120 -16.92 19.50 1.94
N ALA A 121 -17.25 18.81 3.03
CA ALA A 121 -18.40 17.94 3.14
C ALA A 121 -19.22 18.32 4.37
N PHE A 122 -20.54 18.27 4.22
CA PHE A 122 -21.50 18.55 5.28
C PHE A 122 -22.56 17.46 5.29
N ILE A 123 -22.95 17.07 6.50
CA ILE A 123 -24.06 16.18 6.72
C ILE A 123 -25.08 16.89 7.58
N LEU A 124 -26.29 16.94 7.06
CA LEU A 124 -27.45 17.50 7.72
C LEU A 124 -28.33 16.35 8.21
N ILE A 125 -28.56 16.27 9.51
CA ILE A 125 -29.37 15.21 10.12
C ILE A 125 -30.58 15.84 10.79
N ALA A 126 -31.77 15.46 10.34
CA ALA A 126 -33.03 15.87 10.93
C ALA A 126 -33.69 14.71 11.68
N LYS A 127 -34.12 14.95 12.92
CA LYS A 127 -34.83 13.96 13.74
C LYS A 127 -36.29 14.39 13.93
N GLY A 128 -37.21 13.53 13.49
CA GLY A 128 -38.65 13.74 13.57
C GLY A 128 -39.36 12.50 14.14
N GLY A 129 -39.75 12.55 15.42
CA GLY A 129 -40.36 11.39 16.08
C GLY A 129 -39.40 10.20 16.17
N SER A 130 -39.77 9.07 15.56
CA SER A 130 -38.94 7.86 15.48
C SER A 130 -38.12 7.75 14.19
N SER A 131 -38.14 8.78 13.34
CA SER A 131 -37.49 8.79 12.03
C SER A 131 -36.33 9.79 12.01
N GLU A 132 -35.29 9.42 11.27
CA GLU A 132 -34.10 10.22 11.03
C GLU A 132 -33.90 10.36 9.51
N LEU A 133 -33.59 11.57 9.05
CA LEU A 133 -33.34 11.86 7.65
C LEU A 133 -32.03 12.63 7.49
N SER A 134 -31.10 12.05 6.74
CA SER A 134 -29.77 12.60 6.51
C SER A 134 -29.62 13.13 5.08
N TYR A 135 -28.87 14.22 4.91
CA TYR A 135 -28.54 14.79 3.60
C TYR A 135 -27.06 15.14 3.53
N TYR A 136 -26.42 14.71 2.45
CA TYR A 136 -25.01 14.94 2.18
C TYR A 136 -24.86 16.08 1.20
N HIS A 137 -24.03 17.05 1.56
CA HIS A 137 -23.60 18.10 0.66
C HIS A 137 -22.08 18.12 0.59
N GLU A 138 -21.57 18.31 -0.61
CA GLU A 138 -20.16 18.21 -0.89
C GLU A 138 -19.78 19.27 -1.91
N GLU A 139 -18.64 19.92 -1.69
CA GLU A 139 -18.14 20.95 -2.57
C GLU A 139 -17.56 20.36 -3.86
N ASN A 140 -17.82 21.01 -5.01
CA ASN A 140 -17.32 20.53 -6.29
C ASN A 140 -15.78 20.44 -6.39
N TRP A 141 -15.07 21.29 -5.64
CA TRP A 141 -13.61 21.25 -5.62
C TRP A 141 -13.09 20.03 -4.86
N TRP A 142 -13.85 19.47 -3.91
CA TRP A 142 -13.48 18.27 -3.18
C TRP A 142 -13.53 17.03 -4.07
N ARG A 143 -14.60 16.84 -4.83
CA ARG A 143 -14.67 15.82 -5.91
C ARG A 143 -13.48 15.84 -6.84
N SER A 144 -13.03 17.05 -7.18
CA SER A 144 -11.88 17.24 -8.08
C SER A 144 -10.56 16.90 -7.39
N PHE A 145 -10.47 17.15 -6.08
CA PHE A 145 -9.34 16.77 -5.25
C PHE A 145 -9.31 15.24 -5.05
N GLU A 146 -10.42 14.61 -4.65
CA GLU A 146 -10.49 13.14 -4.47
C GLU A 146 -10.09 12.39 -5.73
N ALA A 147 -10.63 12.76 -6.90
CA ALA A 147 -10.27 12.12 -8.15
C ALA A 147 -8.75 12.23 -8.47
N GLN A 148 -8.13 13.37 -8.15
CA GLN A 148 -6.68 13.54 -8.30
C GLN A 148 -5.89 12.79 -7.22
N ARG A 149 -6.44 12.70 -6.01
CA ARG A 149 -5.85 11.96 -4.91
C ARG A 149 -5.80 10.47 -5.23
N GLU A 150 -6.89 9.91 -5.73
CA GLU A 150 -6.95 8.52 -6.23
C GLU A 150 -5.94 8.28 -7.35
N GLU A 151 -5.86 9.17 -8.35
CA GLU A 151 -4.88 9.07 -9.44
C GLU A 151 -3.43 9.12 -8.91
N ALA A 152 -3.16 9.96 -7.89
CA ALA A 152 -1.84 10.05 -7.29
C ALA A 152 -1.47 8.78 -6.53
N ILE A 153 -2.41 8.19 -5.79
CA ILE A 153 -2.22 6.91 -5.07
C ILE A 153 -1.91 5.80 -6.07
N GLU A 154 -2.69 5.67 -7.14
CA GLU A 154 -2.47 4.65 -8.19
C GLU A 154 -1.06 4.76 -8.78
N LYS A 155 -0.57 5.98 -9.06
CA LYS A 155 0.80 6.18 -9.56
C LYS A 155 1.88 5.75 -8.56
N VAL A 156 1.69 6.05 -7.28
CA VAL A 156 2.63 5.65 -6.23
C VAL A 156 2.71 4.13 -6.14
N ASP A 157 1.56 3.46 -6.19
CA ASP A 157 1.49 2.00 -6.16
C ASP A 157 2.11 1.36 -7.41
N GLU A 158 1.83 1.89 -8.60
CA GLU A 158 2.44 1.44 -9.86
C GLU A 158 3.98 1.60 -9.85
N ASP A 159 4.49 2.74 -9.38
CA ASP A 159 5.93 2.99 -9.28
C ASP A 159 6.59 2.03 -8.29
N ARG A 160 5.95 1.80 -7.14
CA ARG A 160 6.41 0.80 -6.14
C ARG A 160 6.45 -0.60 -6.75
N GLU A 161 5.40 -1.01 -7.44
CA GLU A 161 5.35 -2.32 -8.10
C GLU A 161 6.44 -2.45 -9.17
N ALA A 162 6.68 -1.39 -9.95
CA ALA A 162 7.72 -1.36 -10.97
C ALA A 162 9.12 -1.51 -10.37
N VAL A 163 9.40 -0.85 -9.24
CA VAL A 163 10.66 -0.98 -8.49
C VAL A 163 10.83 -2.42 -7.98
N LEU A 164 9.81 -2.99 -7.34
CA LEU A 164 9.84 -4.38 -6.85
C LEU A 164 10.06 -5.38 -7.99
N ASN A 165 9.36 -5.21 -9.11
CA ASN A 165 9.52 -6.06 -10.28
C ASN A 165 10.92 -5.95 -10.90
N LYS A 166 11.53 -4.76 -10.90
CA LYS A 166 12.91 -4.56 -11.37
C LYS A 166 13.92 -5.22 -10.44
N MET A 167 13.74 -5.11 -9.11
CA MET A 167 14.58 -5.79 -8.13
C MET A 167 14.49 -7.31 -8.27
N ARG A 168 13.28 -7.87 -8.36
CA ARG A 168 13.05 -9.31 -8.58
C ARG A 168 13.69 -9.81 -9.86
N LYS A 169 13.59 -9.05 -10.97
CA LYS A 169 14.25 -9.41 -12.24
C LYS A 169 15.77 -9.42 -12.10
N LYS A 170 16.34 -8.40 -11.46
CA LYS A 170 17.78 -8.31 -11.23
C LYS A 170 18.28 -9.48 -10.37
N MET A 171 17.60 -9.80 -9.27
CA MET A 171 17.94 -10.96 -8.43
C MET A 171 17.93 -12.27 -9.23
N LYS A 172 16.91 -12.50 -10.06
CA LYS A 172 16.84 -13.70 -10.93
C LYS A 172 17.96 -13.74 -11.98
N GLU A 173 18.36 -12.58 -12.50
CA GLU A 173 19.49 -12.49 -13.44
C GLU A 173 20.81 -12.80 -12.74
N ASP A 174 21.06 -12.18 -11.59
CA ASP A 174 22.25 -12.38 -10.77
C ASP A 174 22.38 -13.85 -10.33
N GLU A 175 21.29 -14.47 -9.85
CA GLU A 175 21.24 -15.89 -9.48
C GLU A 175 21.55 -16.80 -10.69
N LYS A 176 21.01 -16.48 -11.86
CA LYS A 176 21.27 -17.24 -13.10
C LYS A 176 22.73 -17.10 -13.55
N GLU A 177 23.36 -15.95 -13.35
CA GLU A 177 24.78 -15.76 -13.63
C GLU A 177 25.66 -16.56 -12.67
N ARG A 178 25.37 -16.50 -11.36
CA ARG A 178 26.04 -17.31 -10.33
C ARG A 178 25.92 -18.81 -10.62
N THR A 179 24.73 -19.29 -10.96
CA THR A 179 24.50 -20.69 -11.37
C THR A 179 25.34 -21.08 -12.60
N LYS A 180 25.55 -20.18 -13.56
CA LYS A 180 26.43 -20.46 -14.71
C LYS A 180 27.88 -20.59 -14.28
N LEU A 181 28.37 -19.78 -13.34
CA LEU A 181 29.72 -19.87 -12.82
C LEU A 181 29.96 -21.23 -12.16
N VAL A 182 29.04 -21.67 -11.29
CA VAL A 182 29.07 -23.00 -10.68
C VAL A 182 29.15 -24.07 -11.77
N ARG A 183 28.26 -24.03 -12.75
CA ARG A 183 28.23 -25.00 -13.86
C ARG A 183 29.50 -25.02 -14.71
N ALA A 184 30.18 -23.89 -14.84
CA ALA A 184 31.43 -23.78 -15.59
C ALA A 184 32.60 -24.49 -14.90
N LEU A 185 32.54 -24.69 -13.57
CA LEU A 185 33.57 -25.39 -12.80
C LEU A 185 33.79 -26.84 -13.23
N ILE A 186 32.84 -27.46 -13.94
CA ILE A 186 33.04 -28.80 -14.53
C ILE A 186 34.20 -28.85 -15.54
N HIS A 187 34.59 -27.70 -16.10
CA HIS A 187 35.70 -27.57 -17.03
C HIS A 187 37.02 -27.23 -16.33
N ASP A 188 36.99 -26.97 -15.02
CA ASP A 188 38.17 -26.76 -14.21
C ASP A 188 38.76 -28.11 -13.77
N SER A 189 40.02 -28.34 -14.15
CA SER A 189 40.73 -29.56 -13.78
C SER A 189 40.91 -29.69 -12.28
N GLU A 190 41.13 -28.61 -11.53
CA GLU A 190 41.35 -28.69 -10.09
C GLU A 190 40.04 -29.05 -9.37
N PHE A 191 38.94 -28.42 -9.77
CA PHE A 191 37.60 -28.70 -9.25
C PHE A 191 37.17 -30.16 -9.42
N VAL A 192 37.39 -30.73 -10.61
CA VAL A 192 36.95 -32.09 -10.99
C VAL A 192 37.61 -33.19 -10.14
N HIS A 193 38.77 -32.92 -9.55
CA HIS A 193 39.50 -33.88 -8.72
C HIS A 193 39.15 -33.81 -7.24
N ILE A 194 38.32 -32.85 -6.83
CA ILE A 194 37.91 -32.71 -5.44
C ILE A 194 36.96 -33.86 -5.07
N PRO A 195 37.25 -34.67 -4.03
CA PRO A 195 36.52 -35.90 -3.77
C PRO A 195 35.20 -35.71 -3.02
N THR A 196 35.01 -34.57 -2.34
CA THR A 196 33.84 -34.31 -1.48
C THR A 196 33.09 -33.06 -1.94
N GLN A 197 31.77 -33.06 -1.80
CA GLN A 197 30.94 -31.90 -2.12
C GLN A 197 31.23 -30.70 -1.24
N ARG A 198 31.53 -30.93 0.05
CA ARG A 198 31.99 -29.88 0.96
C ARG A 198 33.26 -29.20 0.45
N GLY A 199 34.21 -29.98 -0.06
CA GLY A 199 35.42 -29.44 -0.68
C GLY A 199 35.14 -28.73 -2.00
N MET A 200 34.22 -29.26 -2.84
CA MET A 200 33.83 -28.64 -4.09
C MET A 200 33.16 -27.27 -3.85
N ARG A 201 32.28 -27.19 -2.85
CA ARG A 201 31.64 -25.94 -2.42
C ARG A 201 32.66 -24.92 -1.94
N ALA A 202 33.57 -25.31 -1.05
CA ALA A 202 34.63 -24.43 -0.56
C ALA A 202 35.51 -23.88 -1.70
N TYR A 203 35.90 -24.74 -2.64
CA TYR A 203 36.68 -24.33 -3.81
C TYR A 203 35.88 -23.41 -4.76
N ALA A 204 34.59 -23.69 -4.96
CA ALA A 204 33.73 -22.86 -5.79
C ALA A 204 33.65 -21.43 -5.24
N ILE A 205 33.43 -21.27 -3.93
CA ILE A 205 33.40 -19.97 -3.25
C ILE A 205 34.78 -19.29 -3.27
N GLU A 206 35.86 -20.03 -3.03
CA GLU A 206 37.23 -19.48 -3.11
C GLU A 206 37.54 -18.93 -4.51
N LYS A 207 37.09 -19.62 -5.56
CA LYS A 207 37.35 -19.24 -6.95
C LYS A 207 36.41 -18.16 -7.48
N HIS A 208 35.17 -18.16 -7.00
CA HIS A 208 34.12 -17.20 -7.35
C HIS A 208 33.46 -16.72 -6.06
N PRO A 209 34.03 -15.68 -5.40
CA PRO A 209 33.51 -15.17 -4.13
C PRO A 209 32.05 -14.73 -4.21
N GLU A 210 31.58 -14.27 -5.37
CA GLU A 210 30.16 -13.94 -5.60
C GLU A 210 29.17 -15.10 -5.39
N LEU A 211 29.64 -16.34 -5.23
CA LEU A 211 28.80 -17.49 -4.88
C LEU A 211 28.46 -17.58 -3.39
N GLU A 212 29.15 -16.81 -2.53
CA GLU A 212 28.83 -16.72 -1.11
C GLU A 212 27.46 -16.07 -0.86
N GLU A 213 27.04 -15.16 -1.75
CA GLU A 213 25.74 -14.48 -1.71
C GLU A 213 24.60 -15.29 -2.37
N MET A 214 24.87 -16.52 -2.81
CA MET A 214 23.87 -17.39 -3.43
C MET A 214 23.16 -18.19 -2.35
N ASP A 215 21.86 -18.45 -2.53
CA ASP A 215 21.09 -19.30 -1.62
C ASP A 215 21.79 -20.66 -1.41
N ASP A 216 21.89 -21.04 -0.13
CA ASP A 216 22.68 -22.17 0.34
C ASP A 216 22.15 -23.51 -0.18
N ALA A 217 20.82 -23.64 -0.29
CA ALA A 217 20.17 -24.81 -0.83
C ALA A 217 20.43 -24.92 -2.34
N VAL A 218 20.29 -23.82 -3.09
CA VAL A 218 20.55 -23.80 -4.54
C VAL A 218 22.01 -24.12 -4.86
N LEU A 219 22.96 -23.53 -4.11
CA LEU A 219 24.39 -23.81 -4.31
C LEU A 219 24.70 -25.28 -4.02
N THR A 220 24.12 -25.85 -2.97
CA THR A 220 24.31 -27.26 -2.60
C THR A 220 23.73 -28.20 -3.66
N GLU A 221 22.54 -27.90 -4.20
CA GLU A 221 21.92 -28.67 -5.28
C GLU A 221 22.77 -28.63 -6.56
N GLU A 222 23.25 -27.46 -6.99
CA GLU A 222 24.08 -27.35 -8.20
C GLU A 222 25.42 -28.07 -8.05
N ILE A 223 26.06 -28.02 -6.87
CA ILE A 223 27.28 -28.80 -6.58
C ILE A 223 27.01 -30.31 -6.59
N GLN A 224 25.87 -30.77 -6.05
CA GLN A 224 25.44 -32.16 -6.12
C GLN A 224 25.30 -32.62 -7.59
N LEU A 225 24.58 -31.85 -8.41
CA LEU A 225 24.38 -32.12 -9.83
C LEU A 225 25.72 -32.19 -10.59
N LEU A 226 26.66 -31.30 -10.27
CA LEU A 226 28.01 -31.32 -10.87
C LEU A 226 28.82 -32.53 -10.45
N SER A 227 28.82 -32.88 -9.17
CA SER A 227 29.48 -34.09 -8.64
C SER A 227 28.98 -35.34 -9.38
N ASP A 228 27.67 -35.47 -9.55
CA ASP A 228 27.08 -36.65 -10.20
C ASP A 228 27.40 -36.69 -11.69
N LYS A 229 27.43 -35.53 -12.35
CA LYS A 229 27.86 -35.41 -13.75
C LYS A 229 29.35 -35.75 -13.95
N ILE A 230 30.21 -35.34 -13.02
CA ILE A 230 31.65 -35.68 -13.01
C ILE A 230 31.85 -37.20 -12.88
N LYS A 231 31.15 -37.83 -11.93
CA LYS A 231 31.18 -39.28 -11.71
C LYS A 231 30.68 -40.04 -12.94
N THR A 232 29.55 -39.61 -13.50
CA THR A 232 28.93 -40.25 -14.69
C THR A 232 29.83 -40.16 -15.92
N LYS A 233 30.50 -39.02 -16.13
CA LYS A 233 31.44 -38.84 -17.25
C LYS A 233 32.83 -39.45 -17.00
N GLY A 234 33.11 -39.94 -15.80
CA GLY A 234 34.42 -40.49 -15.42
C GLY A 234 35.56 -39.46 -15.44
N LEU A 235 35.23 -38.16 -15.28
CA LEU A 235 36.20 -37.06 -15.37
C LEU A 235 37.17 -37.03 -14.18
N ASN A 236 36.82 -37.69 -13.07
CA ASN A 236 37.64 -37.78 -11.86
C ASN A 236 38.70 -38.91 -11.90
N ARG A 237 38.83 -39.64 -13.01
CA ARG A 237 39.84 -40.70 -13.14
C ARG A 237 41.20 -40.08 -13.47
N ARG A 238 42.09 -40.07 -12.47
CA ARG A 238 43.51 -39.75 -12.67
C ARG A 238 44.06 -40.57 -13.86
N ARG A 239 44.53 -39.86 -14.89
CA ARG A 239 45.55 -40.41 -15.79
C ARG A 239 46.90 -40.38 -15.10
#